data_AF-A0A6D0IW34-F1
#
_entry.id   AF-A0A6D0IW34-F1
#
_cell.length_a   1.000
_cell.length_b   1.000
_cell.length_c   1.000
_cell.angle_alpha   90.00
_cell.angle_beta   90.00
_cell.angle_gamma   90.00
#
_symmetry.space_group_name_H-M   'P 1'
#
loop_
_entity.id
_entity.type
_entity.pdbx_description
1 polymer ?
#
loop_
_entity_poly.entity_id
_entity_poly.type
_entity_poly.pdbx_seq_one_letter_code
_entity_poly.pdbx_strand_id
1 'polypeptide(L)'
;YPSNPYVWCVLVVLVGYGVIGFVDDYRKVVRKDTKGLIARWKYFWMSVIALGVAFALYLVGKDTPATQLVVPFFKDVMPQLGLFYILLAYFVIVGTGNAVNLTDGLDGLAIMPTVFVAGGFALVAWATGNMNFASYLHIPYLRHAGELVIVCTAIVGAGLGFLWFNTYPAQVFMGDVGSLALGGALGIIAVLLRQ
;
A
#
# COMPACT_ATOMS: atom_id res chain seq x y z
N TYR A 1 -18.52 -1.71 -13.17
CA TYR A 1 -17.08 -1.99 -13.26
C TYR A 1 -16.19 -0.82 -12.80
N PRO A 2 -16.43 0.50 -13.05
CA PRO A 2 -15.59 1.57 -12.49
C PRO A 2 -15.84 1.90 -11.00
N SER A 3 -16.53 1.03 -10.26
CA SER A 3 -17.17 1.36 -8.97
C SER A 3 -16.57 0.60 -7.78
N ASN A 4 -15.35 0.03 -7.88
CA ASN A 4 -14.75 -0.66 -6.76
C ASN A 4 -13.99 0.33 -5.85
N PRO A 5 -14.48 0.59 -4.62
CA PRO A 5 -13.86 1.55 -3.72
C PRO A 5 -12.44 1.17 -3.30
N TYR A 6 -12.10 -0.13 -3.30
CA TYR A 6 -10.79 -0.61 -2.88
C TYR A 6 -9.71 -0.17 -3.86
N VAL A 7 -9.95 -0.37 -5.17
CA VAL A 7 -9.02 0.06 -6.22
C VAL A 7 -8.81 1.57 -6.16
N TRP A 8 -9.88 2.35 -5.98
CA TRP A 8 -9.78 3.80 -5.85
C TRP A 8 -8.97 4.24 -4.64
N CYS A 9 -9.13 3.58 -3.48
CA CYS A 9 -8.30 3.86 -2.31
C CYS A 9 -6.82 3.60 -2.59
N VAL A 10 -6.50 2.47 -3.26
CA VAL A 10 -5.11 2.16 -3.65
C VAL A 10 -4.57 3.20 -4.63
N LEU A 11 -5.34 3.57 -5.65
CA LEU A 11 -4.91 4.57 -6.65
C LEU A 11 -4.69 5.95 -6.04
N VAL A 12 -5.55 6.38 -5.11
CA VAL A 12 -5.39 7.66 -4.41
C VAL A 12 -4.09 7.68 -3.61
N VAL A 13 -3.77 6.61 -2.88
CA VAL A 13 -2.50 6.52 -2.13
C VAL A 13 -1.31 6.41 -3.08
N LEU A 14 -1.37 5.53 -4.08
CA LEU A 14 -0.30 5.30 -5.05
C LEU A 14 0.07 6.59 -5.80
N VAL A 15 -0.92 7.25 -6.41
CA VAL A 15 -0.71 8.50 -7.16
C VAL A 15 -0.34 9.63 -6.21
N GLY A 16 -1.02 9.72 -5.06
CA GLY A 16 -0.77 10.76 -4.07
C GLY A 16 0.66 10.74 -3.53
N TYR A 17 1.13 9.56 -3.10
CA TYR A 17 2.51 9.39 -2.63
C TYR A 17 3.52 9.50 -3.78
N GLY A 18 3.17 9.04 -4.98
CA GLY A 18 3.98 9.24 -6.18
C GLY A 18 4.18 10.72 -6.52
N VAL A 19 3.15 11.55 -6.39
CA VAL A 19 3.25 13.01 -6.58
C VAL A 19 4.15 13.64 -5.50
N ILE A 20 4.03 13.21 -4.25
CA ILE A 20 4.92 13.70 -3.16
C ILE A 20 6.38 13.33 -3.46
N GLY A 21 6.63 12.09 -3.82
CA GLY A 21 7.96 11.61 -4.20
C GLY A 21 8.51 12.34 -5.43
N PHE A 22 7.67 12.55 -6.44
CA PHE A 22 8.05 13.31 -7.63
C PHE A 22 8.44 14.76 -7.30
N VAL A 23 7.68 15.44 -6.44
CA VAL A 23 8.02 16.81 -6.01
C VAL A 23 9.36 16.83 -5.26
N ASP A 24 9.65 15.79 -4.48
CA ASP A 24 10.91 15.66 -3.75
C ASP A 24 12.10 15.41 -4.70
N ASP A 25 12.00 14.41 -5.58
CA ASP A 25 13.03 14.07 -6.55
C ASP A 25 13.27 15.20 -7.55
N TYR A 26 12.21 15.87 -8.00
CA TYR A 26 12.32 17.05 -8.86
C TYR A 26 13.12 18.17 -8.21
N ARG A 27 12.93 18.43 -6.91
CA ARG A 27 13.72 19.44 -6.18
C ARG A 27 15.19 19.03 -6.05
N LYS A 28 15.45 17.76 -5.75
CA LYS A 28 16.82 17.20 -5.64
C LYS A 28 17.58 17.35 -6.96
N VAL A 29 16.97 16.92 -8.06
CA VAL A 29 17.65 16.81 -9.36
C VAL A 29 17.61 18.13 -10.13
N VAL A 30 16.43 18.75 -10.30
CA VAL A 30 16.26 19.91 -11.19
C VAL A 30 16.65 21.21 -10.49
N ARG A 31 16.28 21.38 -9.22
CA ARG A 31 16.63 22.58 -8.44
C ARG A 31 17.99 22.49 -7.76
N LYS A 32 18.69 21.36 -7.88
CA LYS A 32 19.98 21.08 -7.23
C LYS A 32 19.95 21.31 -5.71
N ASP A 33 18.78 21.17 -5.09
CA ASP A 33 18.63 21.24 -3.64
C ASP A 33 18.82 19.85 -3.05
N THR A 34 20.02 19.56 -2.57
CA THR A 34 20.40 18.24 -2.05
C THR A 34 19.54 17.80 -0.86
N LYS A 35 18.82 18.71 -0.20
CA LYS A 35 17.91 18.38 0.91
C LYS A 35 16.54 17.90 0.44
N GLY A 36 16.16 18.14 -0.81
CA GLY A 36 14.84 17.79 -1.33
C GLY A 36 13.70 18.53 -0.63
N LEU A 37 12.54 17.89 -0.51
CA LEU A 37 11.41 18.39 0.26
C LEU A 37 11.72 18.28 1.74
N ILE A 38 11.51 19.38 2.48
CA ILE A 38 11.68 19.39 3.94
C ILE A 38 10.83 18.27 4.55
N ALA A 39 11.45 17.42 5.38
CA ALA A 39 10.84 16.21 5.95
C ALA A 39 9.44 16.46 6.53
N ARG A 40 9.23 17.58 7.25
CA ARG A 40 7.92 17.95 7.81
C ARG A 40 6.82 18.07 6.75
N TRP A 41 7.13 18.58 5.56
CA TRP A 41 6.16 18.76 4.48
C TRP A 41 5.90 17.44 3.75
N LYS A 42 6.94 16.62 3.56
CA LYS A 42 6.80 15.25 3.04
C LYS A 42 5.84 14.45 3.93
N TYR A 43 6.15 14.40 5.23
CA TYR A 43 5.34 13.68 6.21
C TYR A 43 3.93 14.26 6.35
N PHE A 44 3.78 15.59 6.31
CA PHE A 44 2.47 16.24 6.36
C PHE A 44 1.56 15.80 5.22
N TRP A 45 2.04 15.85 3.96
CA TRP A 45 1.21 15.46 2.82
C TRP A 45 0.91 13.96 2.79
N MET A 46 1.87 13.11 3.18
CA MET A 46 1.62 11.69 3.35
C MET A 46 0.52 11.45 4.39
N SER A 47 0.58 12.18 5.52
CA SER A 47 -0.39 12.08 6.60
C SER A 47 -1.78 12.53 6.19
N VAL A 48 -1.90 13.63 5.43
CA VAL A 48 -3.18 14.13 4.92
C VAL A 48 -3.87 13.08 4.04
N ILE A 49 -3.11 12.45 3.13
CA ILE A 49 -3.65 11.43 2.23
C ILE A 49 -4.04 10.16 3.01
N ALA A 50 -3.15 9.67 3.89
CA ALA A 50 -3.41 8.47 4.68
C ALA A 50 -4.60 8.64 5.62
N LEU A 51 -4.69 9.77 6.35
CA LEU A 51 -5.83 10.05 7.23
C LEU A 51 -7.12 10.25 6.42
N GLY A 52 -7.05 10.91 5.25
CA GLY A 52 -8.21 11.08 4.37
C GLY A 52 -8.80 9.75 3.93
N VAL A 53 -7.95 8.82 3.46
CA VAL A 53 -8.38 7.48 3.04
C VAL A 53 -8.84 6.65 4.24
N ALA A 54 -8.11 6.67 5.36
CA ALA A 54 -8.49 5.94 6.57
C ALA A 54 -9.83 6.41 7.14
N PHE A 55 -10.08 7.72 7.13
CA PHE A 55 -11.35 8.29 7.57
C PHE A 55 -12.50 7.93 6.63
N ALA A 56 -12.29 7.99 5.30
CA ALA A 56 -13.28 7.56 4.32
C ALA A 56 -13.65 6.07 4.49
N LEU A 57 -12.65 5.20 4.67
CA LEU A 57 -12.87 3.78 4.94
C LEU A 57 -13.60 3.55 6.26
N TYR A 58 -13.23 4.29 7.31
CA TYR A 58 -13.91 4.22 8.60
C TYR A 58 -15.38 4.64 8.50
N LEU A 59 -15.69 5.74 7.82
CA LEU A 59 -17.07 6.22 7.66
C LEU A 59 -17.96 5.21 6.93
N VAL A 60 -17.42 4.54 5.91
CA VAL A 60 -18.16 3.53 5.13
C VAL A 60 -18.27 2.20 5.88
N GLY A 61 -17.23 1.83 6.64
CA GLY A 61 -17.12 0.55 7.33
C GLY A 61 -17.57 0.58 8.80
N LYS A 62 -17.97 1.73 9.33
CA LYS A 62 -18.33 1.90 10.75
C LYS A 62 -19.38 0.89 11.17
N ASP A 63 -19.16 0.27 12.32
CA ASP A 63 -20.05 -0.74 12.93
C ASP A 63 -20.26 -2.00 12.07
N THR A 64 -19.45 -2.19 11.04
CA THR A 64 -19.42 -3.42 10.23
C THR A 64 -18.16 -4.24 10.54
N PRO A 65 -18.08 -5.50 10.06
CA PRO A 65 -16.85 -6.28 10.11
C PRO A 65 -15.64 -5.63 9.43
N ALA A 66 -15.83 -4.61 8.57
CA ALA A 66 -14.75 -3.94 7.85
C ALA A 66 -13.72 -3.27 8.77
N THR A 67 -14.12 -2.86 9.97
CA THR A 67 -13.24 -2.22 10.97
C THR A 67 -12.75 -3.19 12.04
N GLN A 68 -13.03 -4.49 11.91
CA GLN A 68 -12.47 -5.52 12.77
C GLN A 68 -11.05 -5.87 12.35
N LEU A 69 -10.17 -6.08 13.33
CA LEU A 69 -8.82 -6.59 13.09
C LEU A 69 -8.87 -8.11 13.05
N VAL A 70 -8.38 -8.71 11.97
CA VAL A 70 -8.15 -10.16 11.93
C VAL A 70 -6.85 -10.44 12.67
N VAL A 71 -6.92 -11.21 13.76
CA VAL A 71 -5.72 -11.65 14.47
C VAL A 71 -5.24 -12.97 13.84
N PRO A 72 -4.02 -13.03 13.28
CA PRO A 72 -3.50 -14.27 12.73
C PRO A 72 -3.52 -15.39 13.77
N PHE A 73 -3.74 -16.63 13.33
CA PHE A 73 -3.83 -17.84 14.16
C PHE A 73 -5.06 -17.95 15.09
N PHE A 74 -5.74 -16.84 15.40
CA PHE A 74 -6.92 -16.83 16.27
C PHE A 74 -8.19 -16.45 15.47
N LYS A 75 -8.81 -17.45 14.82
CA LYS A 75 -9.93 -17.24 13.88
C LYS A 75 -11.18 -16.61 14.52
N ASP A 76 -11.40 -16.82 15.81
CA ASP A 76 -12.56 -16.30 16.54
C ASP A 76 -12.31 -14.94 17.20
N VAL A 77 -11.06 -14.44 17.14
CA VAL A 77 -10.66 -13.17 17.77
C VAL A 77 -10.59 -12.08 16.71
N MET A 78 -11.70 -11.37 16.54
CA MET A 78 -11.82 -10.25 15.60
C MET A 78 -12.31 -8.98 16.31
N PRO A 79 -11.46 -8.34 17.14
CA PRO A 79 -11.86 -7.17 17.91
C PRO A 79 -12.26 -6.03 17.00
N GLN A 80 -13.36 -5.36 17.35
CA GLN A 80 -13.82 -4.14 16.70
C GLN A 80 -12.90 -2.97 17.13
N LEU A 81 -12.20 -2.36 16.17
CA LEU A 81 -11.23 -1.31 16.50
C LEU A 81 -11.88 0.06 16.75
N GLY A 82 -13.06 0.31 16.18
CA GLY A 82 -13.69 1.63 16.26
C GLY A 82 -12.74 2.73 15.75
N LEU A 83 -12.57 3.81 16.50
CA LEU A 83 -11.68 4.91 16.10
C LEU A 83 -10.19 4.50 16.01
N PHE A 84 -9.77 3.45 16.72
CA PHE A 84 -8.40 2.93 16.60
C PHE A 84 -8.10 2.39 15.19
N TYR A 85 -9.12 2.06 14.40
CA TYR A 85 -8.95 1.69 13.00
C TYR A 85 -8.24 2.78 12.21
N ILE A 86 -8.62 4.04 12.42
CA ILE A 86 -8.04 5.18 11.70
C ILE A 86 -6.55 5.32 12.06
N LEU A 87 -6.23 5.20 13.36
CA LEU A 87 -4.86 5.26 13.85
C LEU A 87 -3.99 4.12 13.27
N LEU A 88 -4.52 2.90 13.29
CA LEU A 88 -3.84 1.72 12.73
C LEU A 88 -3.60 1.89 11.23
N ALA A 89 -4.65 2.22 10.46
CA ALA A 89 -4.55 2.42 9.02
C ALA A 89 -3.55 3.53 8.68
N TYR A 90 -3.58 4.65 9.40
CA TYR A 90 -2.59 5.72 9.25
C TYR A 90 -1.16 5.21 9.46
N PHE A 91 -0.92 4.51 10.57
CA PHE A 91 0.42 4.01 10.90
C PHE A 91 0.91 3.00 9.86
N VAL A 92 0.04 2.10 9.40
CA VAL A 92 0.37 1.13 8.35
C VAL A 92 0.72 1.86 7.05
N ILE A 93 -0.15 2.75 6.54
CA ILE A 93 0.05 3.39 5.23
C ILE A 93 1.26 4.33 5.22
N VAL A 94 1.42 5.18 6.24
CA VAL A 94 2.58 6.09 6.34
C VAL A 94 3.85 5.31 6.68
N GLY A 95 3.75 4.33 7.58
CA GLY A 95 4.86 3.50 8.01
C GLY A 95 5.45 2.67 6.87
N THR A 96 4.62 1.98 6.09
CA THR A 96 5.10 1.18 4.94
C THR A 96 5.68 2.06 3.84
N GLY A 97 5.08 3.22 3.56
CA GLY A 97 5.62 4.19 2.61
C GLY A 97 7.05 4.61 2.96
N ASN A 98 7.30 4.97 4.22
CA ASN A 98 8.64 5.34 4.68
C ASN A 98 9.57 4.12 4.81
N ALA A 99 9.06 2.94 5.17
CA ALA A 99 9.87 1.73 5.27
C ALA A 99 10.43 1.31 3.91
N VAL A 100 9.61 1.31 2.85
CA VAL A 100 10.06 0.98 1.49
C VAL A 100 11.07 2.02 0.99
N ASN A 101 10.82 3.31 1.24
CA ASN A 101 11.77 4.39 0.94
C ASN A 101 13.12 4.21 1.66
N LEU A 102 13.13 3.78 2.93
CA LEU A 102 14.36 3.52 3.66
C LEU A 102 15.14 2.31 3.11
N THR A 103 14.44 1.31 2.57
CA THR A 103 15.08 0.12 1.96
C THR A 103 15.61 0.34 0.55
N ASP A 104 15.20 1.42 -0.12
CA ASP A 104 15.57 1.75 -1.52
C ASP A 104 16.95 2.43 -1.62
N GLY A 105 17.93 1.93 -0.87
CA GLY A 105 19.29 2.47 -0.80
C GLY A 105 20.34 1.68 -1.60
N LEU A 106 19.98 0.53 -2.16
CA LEU A 106 20.85 -0.35 -2.93
C LEU A 106 20.11 -0.94 -4.14
N ASP A 107 20.87 -1.22 -5.21
CA ASP A 107 20.38 -1.80 -6.46
C ASP A 107 19.55 -3.07 -6.23
N GLY A 108 18.29 -3.06 -6.66
CA GLY A 108 17.37 -4.19 -6.57
C GLY A 108 16.84 -4.52 -5.17
N LEU A 109 17.28 -3.80 -4.12
CA LEU A 109 16.99 -4.18 -2.73
C LEU A 109 15.53 -3.98 -2.34
N ALA A 110 14.90 -2.87 -2.74
CA ALA A 110 13.51 -2.57 -2.35
C ALA A 110 12.46 -3.21 -3.28
N ILE A 111 12.76 -3.36 -4.57
CA ILE A 111 11.75 -3.82 -5.53
C ILE A 111 11.42 -5.31 -5.38
N MET A 112 12.40 -6.18 -5.10
CA MET A 112 12.12 -7.62 -4.95
C MET A 112 11.23 -7.94 -3.73
N PRO A 113 11.47 -7.40 -2.53
CA PRO A 113 10.53 -7.52 -1.42
C PRO A 113 9.13 -6.99 -1.77
N THR A 114 9.05 -5.86 -2.48
CA THR A 114 7.77 -5.29 -2.94
C THR A 114 7.02 -6.27 -3.84
N VAL A 115 7.71 -6.91 -4.79
CA VAL A 115 7.14 -7.93 -5.69
C VAL A 115 6.63 -9.14 -4.91
N PHE A 116 7.40 -9.65 -3.94
CA PHE A 116 6.97 -10.79 -3.13
C PHE A 116 5.74 -10.45 -2.26
N VAL A 117 5.73 -9.28 -1.61
CA VAL A 117 4.60 -8.84 -0.79
C VAL A 117 3.35 -8.63 -1.66
N ALA A 118 3.48 -7.98 -2.82
CA ALA A 118 2.38 -7.82 -3.77
C ALA A 118 1.86 -9.18 -4.26
N GLY A 119 2.74 -10.13 -4.58
CA GLY A 119 2.36 -11.49 -4.96
C GLY A 119 1.59 -12.22 -3.84
N GLY A 120 2.05 -12.12 -2.60
CA GLY A 120 1.34 -12.65 -1.44
C GLY A 120 -0.04 -12.02 -1.27
N PHE A 121 -0.14 -10.70 -1.35
CA PHE A 121 -1.43 -10.00 -1.30
C PHE A 121 -2.35 -10.34 -2.48
N ALA A 122 -1.83 -10.63 -3.67
CA ALA A 122 -2.65 -11.10 -4.79
C ALA A 122 -3.33 -12.44 -4.45
N LEU A 123 -2.61 -13.37 -3.83
CA LEU A 123 -3.17 -14.66 -3.39
C LEU A 123 -4.23 -14.47 -2.29
N VAL A 124 -3.95 -13.61 -1.30
CA VAL A 124 -4.91 -13.30 -0.23
C VAL A 124 -6.16 -12.61 -0.78
N ALA A 125 -6.00 -11.64 -1.68
CA ALA A 125 -7.09 -10.93 -2.33
C ALA A 125 -7.99 -11.88 -3.13
N TRP A 126 -7.38 -12.84 -3.83
CA TRP A 126 -8.11 -13.86 -4.57
C TRP A 126 -8.88 -14.81 -3.65
N ALA A 127 -8.25 -15.30 -2.57
CA ALA A 127 -8.87 -16.23 -1.63
C ALA A 127 -10.01 -15.57 -0.83
N THR A 128 -9.81 -14.36 -0.32
CA THR A 128 -10.84 -13.59 0.42
C THR A 128 -11.93 -13.04 -0.49
N GLY A 129 -11.63 -12.80 -1.77
CA GLY A 129 -12.57 -12.31 -2.78
C GLY A 129 -13.51 -13.37 -3.36
N ASN A 130 -13.30 -14.66 -3.06
CA ASN A 130 -14.14 -15.76 -3.54
C ASN A 130 -14.88 -16.44 -2.38
N MET A 131 -16.22 -16.47 -2.43
CA MET A 131 -17.05 -17.00 -1.34
C MET A 131 -16.75 -18.47 -1.01
N ASN A 132 -16.44 -19.30 -2.01
CA ASN A 132 -16.17 -20.72 -1.81
C ASN A 132 -14.85 -20.92 -1.06
N PHE A 133 -13.80 -20.20 -1.47
CA PHE A 133 -12.49 -20.28 -0.82
C PHE A 133 -12.49 -19.65 0.57
N ALA A 134 -13.13 -18.49 0.72
CA ALA A 134 -13.22 -17.82 2.02
C ALA A 134 -13.92 -18.71 3.05
N SER A 135 -15.02 -19.38 2.65
CA SER A 135 -15.73 -20.34 3.50
C SER A 135 -14.88 -21.58 3.79
N TYR A 136 -14.21 -22.15 2.79
CA TYR A 136 -13.38 -23.35 2.97
C TYR A 136 -12.18 -23.11 3.90
N LEU A 137 -11.53 -21.95 3.81
CA LEU A 137 -10.35 -21.60 4.61
C LEU A 137 -10.71 -21.02 5.99
N HIS A 138 -12.00 -20.74 6.24
CA HIS A 138 -12.50 -19.99 7.39
C HIS A 138 -11.79 -18.63 7.53
N ILE A 139 -11.81 -17.84 6.45
CA ILE A 139 -11.31 -16.45 6.41
C ILE A 139 -12.44 -15.49 6.03
N PRO A 140 -12.39 -14.21 6.42
CA PRO A 140 -13.45 -13.26 6.09
C PRO A 140 -13.62 -13.07 4.58
N TYR A 141 -14.86 -13.18 4.11
CA TYR A 141 -15.20 -12.86 2.72
C TYR A 141 -15.23 -11.34 2.49
N LEU A 142 -14.50 -10.87 1.48
CA LEU A 142 -14.39 -9.48 1.09
C LEU A 142 -14.87 -9.30 -0.36
N ARG A 143 -16.12 -8.86 -0.53
CA ARG A 143 -16.77 -8.71 -1.84
C ARG A 143 -15.94 -7.94 -2.88
N HIS A 144 -15.18 -6.94 -2.45
CA HIS A 144 -14.41 -6.06 -3.32
C HIS A 144 -12.93 -6.44 -3.47
N ALA A 145 -12.44 -7.47 -2.76
CA ALA A 145 -11.02 -7.83 -2.75
C ALA A 145 -10.52 -8.40 -4.08
N GLY A 146 -11.38 -9.03 -4.89
CA GLY A 146 -10.96 -9.64 -6.16
C GLY A 146 -10.26 -8.68 -7.14
N GLU A 147 -10.69 -7.41 -7.19
CA GLU A 147 -10.05 -6.40 -8.05
C GLU A 147 -8.64 -6.01 -7.57
N LEU A 148 -8.31 -6.22 -6.28
CA LEU A 148 -6.96 -5.98 -5.77
C LEU A 148 -5.95 -6.98 -6.34
N VAL A 149 -6.39 -8.16 -6.82
CA VAL A 149 -5.53 -9.11 -7.54
C VAL A 149 -4.93 -8.44 -8.78
N ILE A 150 -5.74 -7.66 -9.52
CA ILE A 150 -5.30 -6.95 -10.73
C ILE A 150 -4.26 -5.90 -10.37
N VAL A 151 -4.50 -5.13 -9.31
CA VAL A 151 -3.55 -4.11 -8.84
C VAL A 151 -2.24 -4.74 -8.38
N CYS A 152 -2.29 -5.80 -7.57
CA CYS A 152 -1.11 -6.50 -7.09
C CYS A 152 -0.30 -7.15 -8.24
N THR A 153 -0.96 -7.81 -9.18
CA THR A 153 -0.28 -8.43 -10.33
C THR A 153 0.29 -7.38 -11.29
N ALA A 154 -0.34 -6.22 -11.42
CA ALA A 154 0.24 -5.07 -12.12
C ALA A 154 1.50 -4.55 -11.41
N ILE A 155 1.51 -4.44 -10.07
CA ILE A 155 2.71 -4.08 -9.29
C ILE A 155 3.81 -5.12 -9.48
N VAL A 156 3.48 -6.42 -9.46
CA VAL A 156 4.44 -7.50 -9.73
C VAL A 156 5.05 -7.36 -11.12
N GLY A 157 4.22 -7.20 -12.17
CA GLY A 157 4.70 -7.06 -13.55
C GLY A 157 5.56 -5.82 -13.74
N ALA A 158 5.11 -4.67 -13.24
CA ALA A 158 5.88 -3.42 -13.29
C ALA A 158 7.19 -3.52 -12.49
N GLY A 159 7.17 -4.17 -11.32
CA GLY A 159 8.34 -4.36 -10.48
C GLY A 159 9.38 -5.29 -11.10
N LEU A 160 8.96 -6.40 -11.73
CA LEU A 160 9.86 -7.27 -12.49
C LEU A 160 10.43 -6.55 -13.73
N GLY A 161 9.62 -5.74 -14.42
CA GLY A 161 10.07 -4.90 -15.53
C GLY A 161 11.08 -3.84 -15.09
N PHE A 162 10.85 -3.19 -13.94
CA PHE A 162 11.78 -2.24 -13.35
C PHE A 162 13.07 -2.91 -12.90
N LEU A 163 12.97 -4.09 -12.27
CA LEU A 163 14.11 -4.87 -11.81
C LEU A 163 15.10 -5.15 -12.94
N TRP A 164 14.63 -5.42 -14.17
CA TRP A 164 15.51 -5.60 -15.34
C TRP A 164 16.51 -4.44 -15.54
N PHE A 165 16.12 -3.20 -15.19
CA PHE A 165 16.96 -2.01 -15.28
C PHE A 165 17.61 -1.62 -13.95
N ASN A 166 17.20 -2.23 -12.84
CA ASN A 166 17.64 -1.89 -11.49
C ASN A 166 18.53 -2.97 -10.85
N THR A 167 18.65 -4.17 -11.45
CA THR A 167 19.65 -5.17 -11.04
C THR A 167 21.05 -4.61 -11.17
N TYR A 168 21.90 -4.94 -10.19
CA TYR A 168 23.29 -4.47 -10.18
C TYR A 168 24.05 -4.85 -11.46
N PRO A 169 24.76 -3.90 -12.11
CA PRO A 169 24.79 -2.46 -11.82
C PRO A 169 23.55 -1.71 -12.36
N ALA A 170 22.87 -0.94 -11.50
CA ALA A 170 21.61 -0.29 -11.88
C ALA A 170 21.77 0.81 -12.95
N GLN A 171 20.84 0.83 -13.89
CA GLN A 171 20.71 1.84 -14.96
C GLN A 171 19.64 2.88 -14.61
N VAL A 172 18.62 2.46 -13.86
CA VAL A 172 17.51 3.31 -13.42
C VAL A 172 17.32 3.15 -11.92
N PHE A 173 17.27 4.27 -11.21
CA PHE A 173 16.97 4.33 -9.78
C PHE A 173 15.47 4.55 -9.55
N MET A 174 14.95 3.98 -8.48
CA MET A 174 13.52 4.02 -8.15
C MET A 174 13.10 5.42 -7.64
N GLY A 175 13.93 6.02 -6.79
CA GLY A 175 13.70 7.35 -6.23
C GLY A 175 12.54 7.39 -5.22
N ASP A 176 12.27 8.58 -4.69
CA ASP A 176 11.17 8.78 -3.76
C ASP A 176 9.81 8.63 -4.47
N VAL A 177 9.74 8.88 -5.79
CA VAL A 177 8.53 8.65 -6.60
C VAL A 177 8.06 7.21 -6.48
N GLY A 178 8.94 6.25 -6.77
CA GLY A 178 8.59 4.84 -6.79
C GLY A 178 8.43 4.28 -5.39
N SER A 179 9.41 4.55 -4.51
CA SER A 179 9.49 3.90 -3.20
C SER A 179 8.35 4.31 -2.26
N LEU A 180 7.99 5.60 -2.21
CA LEU A 180 6.83 6.06 -1.43
C LEU A 180 5.53 5.51 -2.02
N ALA A 181 5.36 5.58 -3.35
CA ALA A 181 4.15 5.11 -4.01
C ALA A 181 3.89 3.62 -3.77
N LEU A 182 4.89 2.76 -3.99
CA LEU A 182 4.76 1.32 -3.80
C LEU A 182 4.59 0.96 -2.32
N GLY A 183 5.35 1.57 -1.41
CA GLY A 183 5.18 1.34 0.03
C GLY A 183 3.80 1.75 0.54
N GLY A 184 3.30 2.91 0.12
CA GLY A 184 1.95 3.37 0.44
C GLY A 184 0.88 2.44 -0.12
N ALA A 185 1.01 2.02 -1.39
CA ALA A 185 0.09 1.09 -2.04
C ALA A 185 0.02 -0.27 -1.31
N LEU A 186 1.16 -0.85 -0.94
CA LEU A 186 1.19 -2.09 -0.15
C LEU A 186 0.52 -1.90 1.22
N GLY A 187 0.76 -0.77 1.88
CA GLY A 187 0.13 -0.47 3.18
C GLY A 187 -1.39 -0.40 3.10
N ILE A 188 -1.95 0.31 2.11
CA ILE A 188 -3.41 0.39 1.95
C ILE A 188 -4.01 -0.94 1.48
N ILE A 189 -3.31 -1.72 0.65
CA ILE A 189 -3.76 -3.07 0.27
C ILE A 189 -3.85 -3.97 1.51
N ALA A 190 -2.87 -3.92 2.40
CA ALA A 190 -2.88 -4.67 3.67
C ALA A 190 -4.12 -4.31 4.52
N VAL A 191 -4.37 -3.00 4.71
CA VAL A 191 -5.55 -2.50 5.43
C VAL A 191 -6.87 -2.98 4.82
N LEU A 192 -6.99 -2.96 3.49
CA LEU A 192 -8.20 -3.39 2.77
C LEU A 192 -8.43 -4.91 2.84
N LEU A 193 -7.34 -5.69 2.84
CA LEU A 193 -7.36 -7.15 2.99
C LEU A 193 -7.42 -7.60 4.46
N ARG A 194 -7.36 -6.65 5.40
CA ARG A 194 -7.32 -6.90 6.86
C ARG A 194 -6.13 -7.77 7.26
N GLN A 195 -4.97 -7.51 6.68
CA GLN A 195 -3.69 -8.19 6.95
C GLN A 195 -2.68 -7.25 7.58
#